data_AF-A0A139Y3G1-F1
#
_entry.id   AF-A0A139Y3G1-F1
#
_cell.length_a   1.000
_cell.length_b   1.000
_cell.length_c   1.000
_cell.angle_alpha   90.00
_cell.angle_beta   90.00
_cell.angle_gamma   90.00
#
_symmetry.space_group_name_H-M   'P 1'
#
loop_
_entity.id
_entity.type
_entity.pdbx_description
1 polymer ?
#
loop_
_entity_poly.entity_id
_entity_poly.type
_entity_poly.pdbx_seq_one_letter_code
_entity_poly.pdbx_strand_id
1 'polypeptide(L)'
;LLYKIHLECQQQVIETQPAPVRQGSCYLNEIFSFEVNQREGSLRLCLVRVDPYGGPDELVGDCAVLLDQLADQKKHEMTKEIWGHKGEILLSCQWIYSKKLLYSTYLGEFSVRRDVKLREISDYQLEADKLNQPFGTPEKPTRGFFGAFAAGPELLSKLLEQLRVYLKLGSWMATTQHMAALTFCLSCIAGFSRPVFLDQMIAGFTFWNNIDPRRWTVHRYSFLMLCCAVGVLYDVWWMRIYFSAWNLSSVEADIHNITKVFSIFLCIWKCALYMLFWKNRHDLQKKVVHGNELSTATGAYMPLKVEDSSVLGLSSAPRNASASAYLAKGGEC
;
A
#
# COMPACT_ATOMS: atom_id res chain seq x y z
N LEU A 1 -17.32 47.81 -19.64
CA LEU A 1 -18.11 46.73 -20.25
C LEU A 1 -18.26 45.62 -19.23
N LEU A 2 -19.51 45.26 -18.91
CA LEU A 2 -19.85 44.15 -18.02
C LEU A 2 -20.46 43.04 -18.87
N TYR A 3 -20.07 41.81 -18.61
CA TYR A 3 -20.65 40.63 -19.23
C TYR A 3 -21.12 39.66 -18.16
N LYS A 4 -22.25 39.00 -18.43
CA LYS A 4 -22.69 37.82 -17.70
C LYS A 4 -22.96 36.69 -18.68
N ILE A 5 -23.07 35.48 -18.16
CA ILE A 5 -23.37 34.29 -18.95
C ILE A 5 -24.67 33.70 -18.45
N HIS A 6 -25.59 33.45 -19.37
CA HIS A 6 -26.81 32.69 -19.13
C HIS A 6 -26.54 31.24 -19.50
N LEU A 7 -26.65 30.37 -18.51
CA LEU A 7 -26.44 28.94 -18.63
C LEU A 7 -27.80 28.26 -18.65
N GLU A 8 -28.16 27.65 -19.77
CA GLU A 8 -29.41 26.91 -19.94
C GLU A 8 -29.09 25.43 -20.14
N CYS A 9 -29.65 24.58 -19.28
CA CYS A 9 -29.59 23.14 -19.44
C CYS A 9 -30.98 22.56 -19.17
N GLN A 10 -31.61 22.01 -20.22
CA GLN A 10 -33.00 21.54 -20.19
C GLN A 10 -33.96 22.67 -19.75
N GLN A 11 -34.66 22.51 -18.62
CA GLN A 11 -35.59 23.51 -18.10
C GLN A 11 -34.97 24.44 -17.05
N GLN A 12 -33.69 24.26 -16.73
CA GLN A 12 -32.97 25.05 -15.73
C GLN A 12 -32.16 26.15 -16.41
N VAL A 13 -32.35 27.37 -15.94
CA VAL A 13 -31.60 28.55 -16.36
C VAL A 13 -30.93 29.15 -15.14
N ILE A 14 -29.62 29.36 -15.22
CA ILE A 14 -28.82 29.99 -14.17
C ILE A 14 -27.99 31.10 -14.81
N GLU A 15 -27.93 32.26 -14.15
CA GLU A 15 -27.12 33.40 -14.61
C GLU A 15 -25.92 33.59 -13.69
N THR A 16 -24.78 33.96 -14.27
CA THR A 16 -23.61 34.37 -13.49
C THR A 16 -23.74 35.80 -12.97
N GLN A 17 -22.91 36.16 -11.99
CA GLN A 17 -22.73 37.57 -11.64
C GLN A 17 -22.13 38.31 -12.85
N PRO A 18 -22.55 39.57 -13.12
CA PRO A 18 -21.90 40.39 -14.12
C PRO A 18 -20.45 40.68 -13.72
N ALA A 19 -19.50 40.42 -14.61
CA ALA A 19 -18.09 40.67 -14.39
C ALA A 19 -17.52 41.68 -15.39
N PRO A 20 -16.60 42.57 -14.97
CA PRO A 20 -15.96 43.53 -15.84
C PRO A 20 -14.87 42.88 -16.68
N VAL A 21 -14.75 43.33 -17.93
CA VAL A 21 -13.61 42.96 -18.78
C VAL A 21 -12.33 43.63 -18.27
N ARG A 22 -11.31 42.84 -17.98
CA ARG A 22 -9.96 43.28 -17.60
C ARG A 22 -8.96 42.74 -18.62
N GLN A 23 -8.17 43.62 -19.24
CA GLN A 23 -7.15 43.24 -20.22
C GLN A 23 -7.67 42.37 -21.39
N GLY A 24 -8.93 42.58 -21.80
CA GLY A 24 -9.56 41.79 -22.86
C GLY A 24 -10.15 40.45 -22.43
N SER A 25 -10.09 40.10 -21.14
CA SER A 25 -10.66 38.87 -20.59
C SER A 25 -11.67 39.15 -19.48
N CYS A 26 -12.63 38.25 -19.31
CA CYS A 26 -13.63 38.30 -18.24
C CYS A 26 -13.48 37.04 -17.38
N TYR A 27 -13.37 37.20 -16.06
CA TYR A 27 -13.19 36.10 -15.13
C TYR A 27 -14.40 35.99 -14.21
N LEU A 28 -15.20 34.94 -14.44
CA LEU A 28 -16.39 34.65 -13.62
C LEU A 28 -16.02 33.71 -12.46
N ASN A 29 -15.31 32.62 -12.76
CA ASN A 29 -14.87 31.62 -11.77
C ASN A 29 -15.99 31.08 -10.87
N GLU A 30 -17.19 30.96 -11.42
CA GLU A 30 -18.37 30.43 -10.75
C GLU A 30 -18.61 28.96 -11.11
N ILE A 31 -19.17 28.20 -10.16
CA ILE A 31 -19.47 26.78 -10.33
C ILE A 31 -20.97 26.58 -10.17
N PHE A 32 -21.59 25.93 -11.16
CA PHE A 32 -23.01 25.63 -11.17
C PHE A 32 -23.23 24.14 -11.35
N SER A 33 -24.39 23.68 -10.89
CA SER A 33 -24.82 22.29 -11.01
C SER A 33 -26.25 22.26 -11.54
N PHE A 34 -26.48 21.39 -12.52
CA PHE A 34 -27.78 21.20 -13.15
C PHE A 34 -28.24 19.76 -12.92
N GLU A 35 -29.52 19.59 -12.58
CA GLU A 35 -30.13 18.26 -12.54
C GLU A 35 -30.55 17.85 -13.96
N VAL A 36 -29.95 16.79 -14.49
CA VAL A 36 -30.17 16.34 -15.87
C VAL A 36 -31.08 15.12 -15.87
N ASN A 37 -32.31 15.27 -16.37
CA ASN A 37 -33.31 14.19 -16.40
C ASN A 37 -33.26 13.37 -17.68
N GLN A 38 -33.00 14.03 -18.82
CA GLN A 38 -32.86 13.39 -20.13
C GLN A 38 -31.38 13.32 -20.53
N ARG A 39 -30.95 12.21 -21.16
CA ARG A 39 -29.56 12.06 -21.62
C ARG A 39 -29.27 12.91 -22.84
N GLU A 40 -30.26 13.07 -23.71
CA GLU A 40 -30.17 13.89 -24.90
C GLU A 40 -30.34 15.36 -24.51
N GLY A 41 -29.39 16.20 -24.95
CA GLY A 41 -29.44 17.62 -24.67
C GLY A 41 -28.08 18.32 -24.77
N SER A 42 -28.11 19.61 -24.51
CA SER A 42 -26.93 20.46 -24.51
C SER A 42 -27.00 21.49 -23.38
N LEU A 43 -25.85 21.78 -22.77
CA LEU A 43 -25.67 23.00 -21.99
C LEU A 43 -25.43 24.15 -22.98
N ARG A 44 -26.37 25.09 -23.05
CA ARG A 44 -26.26 26.32 -23.82
C ARG A 44 -25.71 27.43 -22.94
N LEU A 45 -24.77 28.18 -23.47
CA LEU A 45 -24.14 29.33 -22.82
C LEU A 45 -24.36 30.54 -23.70
N CYS A 46 -25.15 31.49 -23.22
CA CYS A 46 -25.44 32.74 -23.91
C CYS A 46 -24.67 33.88 -23.24
N LEU A 47 -23.80 34.54 -24.00
CA LEU A 47 -23.05 35.70 -23.55
C LEU A 47 -23.93 36.96 -23.64
N VAL A 48 -24.12 37.61 -22.50
CA VAL A 48 -24.97 38.80 -22.39
C VAL A 48 -24.13 40.00 -21.96
N ARG A 49 -24.24 41.09 -22.71
CA ARG A 49 -23.67 42.39 -22.36
C ARG A 49 -24.64 43.14 -21.46
N VAL A 50 -24.16 43.51 -20.29
CA VAL A 50 -24.93 44.21 -19.26
C VAL A 50 -24.65 45.69 -19.34
N ASP A 51 -25.71 46.51 -19.37
CA ASP A 51 -25.59 47.96 -19.30
C ASP A 51 -25.43 48.42 -17.85
N PRO A 52 -24.28 48.99 -17.45
CA PRO A 52 -24.06 49.48 -16.09
C PRO A 52 -25.01 50.61 -15.67
N TYR A 53 -25.69 51.28 -16.62
CA TYR A 53 -26.60 52.39 -16.35
C TYR A 53 -28.08 51.98 -16.32
N GLY A 54 -28.38 50.68 -16.39
CA GLY A 54 -29.74 50.14 -16.26
C GLY A 54 -30.55 50.09 -17.55
N GLY A 55 -29.91 50.23 -18.71
CA GLY A 55 -30.53 49.89 -20.00
C GLY A 55 -30.71 48.38 -20.20
N PRO A 56 -31.33 47.96 -21.31
CA PRO A 56 -31.64 46.56 -21.57
C PRO A 56 -30.36 45.74 -21.79
N ASP A 57 -30.33 44.55 -21.19
CA ASP A 57 -29.31 43.53 -21.44
C ASP A 57 -29.37 43.06 -22.91
N GLU A 58 -28.21 42.92 -23.54
CA GLU A 58 -28.12 42.53 -24.95
C GLU A 58 -27.41 41.18 -25.11
N LEU A 59 -28.05 40.25 -25.82
CA LEU A 59 -27.44 38.99 -26.22
C LEU A 59 -26.37 39.25 -27.29
N VAL A 60 -25.13 38.91 -26.99
CA VAL A 60 -23.98 39.15 -27.88
C VAL A 60 -23.62 37.92 -28.70
N GLY A 61 -23.84 36.73 -28.14
CA GLY A 61 -23.54 35.48 -28.82
C GLY A 61 -23.79 34.27 -27.93
N ASP A 62 -23.68 33.09 -28.50
CA ASP A 62 -24.00 31.84 -27.82
C ASP A 62 -23.06 30.70 -28.21
N CYS A 63 -22.99 29.68 -27.36
CA CYS A 63 -22.33 28.42 -27.68
C CYS A 63 -23.02 27.27 -26.93
N ALA A 64 -22.76 26.03 -27.37
CA ALA A 64 -23.37 24.86 -26.76
C ALA A 64 -22.36 23.73 -26.56
N VAL A 65 -22.53 23.01 -25.45
CA VAL A 65 -21.83 21.77 -25.13
C VAL A 65 -22.84 20.64 -25.14
N LEU A 66 -22.64 19.65 -26.02
CA LEU A 66 -23.50 18.47 -26.05
C LEU A 66 -23.20 17.58 -24.84
N LEU A 67 -24.25 17.08 -24.18
CA LEU A 67 -24.09 16.19 -23.02
C LEU A 67 -23.38 14.88 -23.38
N ASP A 68 -23.56 14.41 -24.62
CA ASP A 68 -22.86 13.23 -25.15
C ASP A 68 -21.33 13.38 -25.16
N GLN A 69 -20.80 14.61 -25.30
CA GLN A 69 -19.35 14.86 -25.21
C GLN A 69 -18.82 14.60 -23.79
N LEU A 70 -19.70 14.57 -22.79
CA LEU A 70 -19.38 14.37 -21.38
C LEU A 70 -19.84 13.00 -20.86
N ALA A 71 -20.23 12.08 -21.76
CA ALA A 71 -20.80 10.78 -21.41
C ALA A 71 -19.83 9.84 -20.68
N ASP A 72 -18.52 10.10 -20.75
CA ASP A 72 -17.49 9.36 -20.01
C ASP A 72 -17.43 9.71 -18.51
N GLN A 73 -18.24 10.68 -18.08
CA GLN A 73 -18.30 11.24 -16.73
C GLN A 73 -16.99 11.86 -16.21
N LYS A 74 -16.04 12.13 -17.11
CA LYS A 74 -14.79 12.79 -16.76
C LYS A 74 -14.96 14.30 -16.76
N LYS A 75 -14.08 14.96 -16.02
CA LYS A 75 -13.98 16.42 -16.06
C LYS A 75 -13.20 16.80 -17.32
N HIS A 76 -13.82 17.62 -18.17
CA HIS A 76 -13.24 18.14 -19.40
C HIS A 76 -13.05 19.64 -19.28
N GLU A 77 -11.84 20.11 -19.58
CA GLU A 77 -11.57 21.53 -19.81
C GLU A 77 -11.67 21.79 -21.31
N MET A 78 -12.61 22.64 -21.69
CA MET A 78 -12.95 22.91 -23.08
C MET A 78 -12.92 24.40 -23.34
N THR A 79 -12.41 24.76 -24.51
CA THR A 79 -12.53 26.11 -25.05
C THR A 79 -13.55 26.07 -26.19
N LYS A 80 -14.55 26.95 -26.14
CA LYS A 80 -15.60 27.05 -27.18
C LYS A 80 -15.60 28.46 -27.74
N GLU A 81 -15.63 28.55 -29.07
CA GLU A 81 -15.89 29.82 -29.76
C GLU A 81 -17.35 30.23 -29.55
N ILE A 82 -17.58 31.53 -29.34
CA ILE A 82 -18.91 32.09 -29.15
C ILE A 82 -19.43 32.52 -30.53
N TRP A 83 -20.54 31.94 -30.96
CA TRP A 83 -21.17 32.29 -32.23
C TRP A 83 -21.70 33.74 -32.17
N GLY A 84 -21.43 34.53 -33.20
CA GLY A 84 -21.81 35.94 -33.24
C GLY A 84 -20.83 36.91 -32.54
N HIS A 85 -19.81 36.40 -31.84
CA HIS A 85 -18.82 37.22 -31.15
C HIS A 85 -17.38 36.75 -31.43
N LYS A 86 -16.41 37.68 -31.53
CA LYS A 86 -14.99 37.34 -31.76
C LYS A 86 -14.28 36.96 -30.45
N GLY A 87 -14.87 36.08 -29.66
CA GLY A 87 -14.33 35.67 -28.37
C GLY A 87 -14.59 34.20 -28.07
N GLU A 88 -13.83 33.68 -27.13
CA GLU A 88 -13.88 32.28 -26.70
C GLU A 88 -14.26 32.22 -25.21
N ILE A 89 -14.88 31.11 -24.82
CA ILE A 89 -15.18 30.80 -23.44
C ILE A 89 -14.44 29.53 -23.02
N LEU A 90 -13.72 29.62 -21.90
CA LEU A 90 -13.09 28.49 -21.23
C LEU A 90 -14.03 27.95 -20.16
N LEU A 91 -14.36 26.67 -20.23
CA LEU A 91 -15.27 26.00 -19.31
C LEU A 91 -14.71 24.65 -18.87
N SER A 92 -14.98 24.31 -17.62
CA SER A 92 -14.69 23.02 -17.03
C SER A 92 -16.02 22.32 -16.77
N CYS A 93 -16.34 21.29 -17.55
CA CYS A 93 -17.62 20.58 -17.44
C CYS A 93 -17.42 19.11 -17.05
N GLN A 94 -18.35 18.58 -16.25
CA GLN A 94 -18.41 17.18 -15.90
C GLN A 94 -19.87 16.76 -15.76
N TRP A 95 -20.26 15.68 -16.43
CA TRP A 95 -21.59 15.11 -16.30
C TRP A 95 -21.56 13.83 -15.49
N ILE A 96 -22.17 13.81 -14.30
CA ILE A 96 -22.17 12.64 -13.41
C ILE A 96 -23.59 12.06 -13.35
N TYR A 97 -23.82 10.96 -14.06
CA TYR A 97 -25.09 10.22 -14.02
C TYR A 97 -25.04 8.94 -13.18
N SER A 98 -23.85 8.40 -12.88
CA SER A 98 -23.69 7.22 -12.02
C SER A 98 -22.40 7.25 -11.25
N LYS A 99 -22.51 7.52 -9.93
CA LYS A 99 -21.37 7.51 -9.01
C LYS A 99 -20.65 6.15 -9.00
N LYS A 100 -21.41 5.05 -9.08
CA LYS A 100 -20.84 3.70 -9.12
C LYS A 100 -19.94 3.51 -10.33
N LEU A 101 -20.41 3.91 -11.52
CA LEU A 101 -19.63 3.80 -12.75
C LEU A 101 -18.39 4.70 -12.68
N LEU A 102 -18.54 5.96 -12.27
CA LEU A 102 -17.43 6.91 -12.11
C LEU A 102 -16.31 6.34 -11.23
N TYR A 103 -16.66 5.84 -10.03
CA TYR A 103 -15.68 5.26 -9.13
C TYR A 103 -15.05 3.97 -9.66
N SER A 104 -15.81 3.13 -10.38
CA SER A 104 -15.25 1.93 -11.01
C SER A 104 -14.23 2.27 -12.10
N THR A 105 -14.48 3.32 -12.90
CA THR A 105 -13.54 3.81 -13.91
C THR A 105 -12.28 4.34 -13.26
N TYR A 106 -12.39 5.17 -12.22
CA TYR A 106 -11.23 5.68 -11.49
C TYR A 106 -10.41 4.55 -10.85
N LEU A 107 -11.06 3.56 -10.23
CA LEU A 107 -10.37 2.40 -9.68
C LEU A 107 -9.61 1.62 -10.75
N GLY A 108 -10.20 1.45 -11.94
CA GLY A 108 -9.53 0.85 -13.09
C GLY A 108 -8.27 1.62 -13.48
N GLU A 109 -8.40 2.93 -13.71
CA GLU A 109 -7.27 3.78 -14.12
C GLU A 109 -6.15 3.83 -13.08
N PHE A 110 -6.50 3.97 -11.80
CA PHE A 110 -5.52 3.95 -10.72
C PHE A 110 -4.86 2.59 -10.56
N SER A 111 -5.58 1.48 -10.83
CA SER A 111 -4.98 0.14 -10.79
C SER A 111 -3.95 -0.05 -11.90
N VAL A 112 -4.25 0.41 -13.12
CA VAL A 112 -3.30 0.37 -14.26
C VAL A 112 -2.08 1.24 -13.98
N ARG A 113 -2.28 2.47 -13.50
CA ARG A 113 -1.15 3.36 -13.13
C ARG A 113 -0.28 2.76 -12.02
N ARG A 114 -0.90 2.13 -11.02
CA ARG A 114 -0.17 1.42 -9.95
C ARG A 114 0.70 0.31 -10.55
N ASP A 115 0.14 -0.49 -11.45
CA ASP A 115 0.86 -1.63 -12.02
C ASP A 115 2.03 -1.18 -12.92
N VAL A 116 1.87 -0.06 -13.65
CA VAL A 116 2.97 0.58 -14.40
C VAL A 116 4.05 1.08 -13.44
N LYS A 117 3.68 1.79 -12.37
CA LYS A 117 4.64 2.31 -11.38
C LYS A 117 5.38 1.20 -10.64
N LEU A 118 4.74 0.06 -10.37
CA LEU A 118 5.40 -1.10 -9.79
C LEU A 118 6.48 -1.67 -10.71
N ARG A 119 6.25 -1.69 -12.03
CA ARG A 119 7.27 -2.10 -13.01
C ARG A 119 8.43 -1.11 -13.06
N GLU A 120 8.14 0.20 -13.09
CA GLU A 120 9.20 1.22 -13.03
C GLU A 120 10.05 1.08 -11.76
N ILE A 121 9.42 0.83 -10.59
CA ILE A 121 10.14 0.58 -9.35
C ILE A 121 11.03 -0.65 -9.46
N SER A 122 10.56 -1.73 -10.09
CA SER A 122 11.41 -2.92 -10.29
C SER A 122 12.59 -2.65 -11.22
N ASP A 123 12.42 -1.80 -12.24
CA ASP A 123 13.50 -1.41 -13.13
C ASP A 123 14.55 -0.56 -12.39
N TYR A 124 14.11 0.40 -11.57
CA TYR A 124 15.00 1.20 -10.73
C TYR A 124 15.73 0.36 -9.67
N GLN A 125 15.07 -0.65 -9.10
CA GLN A 125 15.72 -1.58 -8.18
C GLN A 125 16.83 -2.37 -8.87
N LEU A 126 16.57 -2.86 -10.09
CA LEU A 126 17.55 -3.60 -10.88
C LEU A 126 18.74 -2.71 -11.27
N GLU A 127 18.50 -1.44 -11.57
CA GLU A 127 19.58 -0.48 -11.85
C GLU A 127 20.37 -0.12 -10.58
N ALA A 128 19.70 0.08 -9.45
CA ALA A 128 20.35 0.29 -8.16
C ALA A 128 21.24 -0.90 -7.75
N ASP A 129 20.79 -2.13 -7.98
CA ASP A 129 21.56 -3.34 -7.70
C ASP A 129 22.83 -3.42 -8.57
N LYS A 130 22.75 -3.04 -9.85
CA LYS A 130 23.92 -2.93 -10.74
C LYS A 130 24.91 -1.88 -10.24
N LEU A 131 24.42 -0.72 -9.81
CA LEU A 131 25.26 0.38 -9.33
C LEU A 131 25.86 0.11 -7.95
N ASN A 132 25.18 -0.66 -7.10
CA ASN A 132 25.71 -1.12 -5.81
C ASN A 132 26.83 -2.16 -5.93
N GLN A 133 26.97 -2.81 -7.11
CA GLN A 133 28.08 -3.71 -7.42
C GLN A 133 28.84 -3.27 -8.67
N PRO A 134 29.45 -2.07 -8.68
CA PRO A 134 30.02 -1.47 -9.89
C PRO A 134 31.26 -2.23 -10.43
N PHE A 135 31.87 -3.09 -9.60
CA PHE A 135 33.02 -3.93 -9.94
C PHE A 135 32.81 -5.41 -9.62
N GLY A 136 31.57 -5.84 -9.39
CA GLY A 136 31.26 -7.24 -9.14
C GLY A 136 31.55 -8.07 -10.38
N THR A 137 32.65 -8.82 -10.40
CA THR A 137 32.80 -9.96 -11.29
C THR A 137 31.52 -10.80 -11.18
N PRO A 138 30.98 -11.34 -12.29
CA PRO A 138 29.83 -12.24 -12.19
C PRO A 138 30.27 -13.44 -11.37
N GLU A 139 30.01 -13.41 -10.06
CA GLU A 139 30.15 -14.57 -9.22
C GLU A 139 29.09 -15.53 -9.73
N LYS A 140 29.52 -16.39 -10.65
CA LYS A 140 28.86 -17.66 -10.93
C LYS A 140 28.43 -18.21 -9.57
N PRO A 141 27.14 -18.56 -9.38
CA PRO A 141 26.67 -19.05 -8.10
C PRO A 141 27.62 -20.17 -7.70
N THR A 142 28.32 -19.94 -6.59
CA THR A 142 29.34 -20.84 -6.07
C THR A 142 28.66 -22.18 -5.88
N ARG A 143 28.89 -23.10 -6.83
CA ARG A 143 28.40 -24.48 -6.83
C ARG A 143 29.07 -25.18 -5.65
N GLY A 144 28.46 -25.02 -4.49
CA GLY A 144 28.83 -25.68 -3.25
C GLY A 144 27.63 -25.71 -2.34
N PHE A 145 27.56 -26.71 -1.46
CA PHE A 145 26.49 -26.90 -0.47
C PHE A 145 26.12 -25.60 0.29
N PHE A 146 27.07 -24.69 0.49
CA PHE A 146 26.87 -23.38 1.13
C PHE A 146 26.17 -22.34 0.24
N GLY A 147 26.35 -22.36 -1.09
CA GLY A 147 25.64 -21.49 -2.02
C GLY A 147 24.15 -21.84 -2.15
N ALA A 148 23.80 -23.12 -2.04
CA ALA A 148 22.41 -23.57 -1.92
C ALA A 148 21.78 -23.14 -0.59
N PHE A 149 22.57 -23.06 0.48
CA PHE A 149 22.15 -22.53 1.78
C PHE A 149 22.00 -20.99 1.79
N ALA A 150 22.73 -20.29 0.92
CA ALA A 150 22.62 -18.83 0.75
C ALA A 150 21.46 -18.43 -0.18
N ALA A 151 21.21 -19.19 -1.25
CA ALA A 151 20.07 -18.98 -2.16
C ALA A 151 18.75 -19.60 -1.66
N GLY A 152 18.84 -20.60 -0.77
CA GLY A 152 17.69 -21.28 -0.16
C GLY A 152 16.71 -20.34 0.55
N PRO A 153 17.16 -19.40 1.40
CA PRO A 153 16.30 -18.44 2.08
C PRO A 153 15.47 -17.58 1.11
N GLU A 154 16.04 -17.17 -0.03
CA GLU A 154 15.36 -16.31 -1.00
C GLU A 154 14.36 -17.08 -1.87
N LEU A 155 14.72 -18.31 -2.26
CA LEU A 155 13.81 -19.18 -3.00
C LEU A 155 12.63 -19.59 -2.11
N LEU A 156 12.92 -19.89 -0.84
CA LEU A 156 11.92 -20.25 0.14
C LEU A 156 11.05 -19.06 0.57
N SER A 157 11.61 -17.85 0.65
CA SER A 157 10.81 -16.64 0.88
C SER A 157 9.86 -16.36 -0.28
N LYS A 158 10.27 -16.61 -1.54
CA LYS A 158 9.42 -16.48 -2.73
C LYS A 158 8.29 -17.52 -2.73
N LEU A 159 8.60 -18.78 -2.42
CA LEU A 159 7.59 -19.84 -2.30
C LEU A 159 6.56 -19.51 -1.20
N LEU A 160 7.00 -19.02 -0.05
CA LEU A 160 6.11 -18.59 1.03
C LEU A 160 5.22 -17.40 0.63
N GLU A 161 5.71 -16.49 -0.22
CA GLU A 161 4.88 -15.40 -0.74
C GLU A 161 3.83 -15.90 -1.73
N GLN A 162 4.19 -16.84 -2.61
CA GLN A 162 3.24 -17.48 -3.53
C GLN A 162 2.16 -18.26 -2.76
N LEU A 163 2.54 -18.96 -1.69
CA LEU A 163 1.62 -19.71 -0.83
C LEU A 163 0.69 -18.77 -0.06
N ARG A 164 1.19 -17.62 0.38
CA ARG A 164 0.38 -16.56 1.00
C ARG A 164 -0.65 -15.98 0.03
N VAL A 165 -0.25 -15.69 -1.20
CA VAL A 165 -1.14 -15.20 -2.27
C VAL A 165 -2.21 -16.24 -2.61
N TYR A 166 -1.82 -17.51 -2.71
CA TYR A 166 -2.74 -18.62 -2.94
C TYR A 166 -3.77 -18.76 -1.81
N LEU A 167 -3.33 -18.63 -0.56
CA LEU A 167 -4.19 -18.68 0.64
C LEU A 167 -4.97 -17.39 0.91
N LYS A 168 -4.81 -16.34 0.09
CA LYS A 168 -5.45 -15.01 0.27
C LYS A 168 -5.22 -14.38 1.64
N LEU A 169 -4.03 -14.59 2.22
CA LEU A 169 -3.67 -14.05 3.54
C LEU A 169 -3.29 -12.55 3.43
N GLY A 170 -4.10 -11.69 4.06
CA GLY A 170 -4.04 -10.23 3.92
C GLY A 170 -2.70 -9.59 4.26
N SER A 171 -2.12 -9.84 5.44
CA SER A 171 -0.81 -9.31 5.87
C SER A 171 0.03 -10.38 6.59
N TRP A 172 1.36 -10.31 6.51
CA TRP A 172 2.26 -11.21 7.28
C TRP A 172 2.01 -11.11 8.79
N MET A 173 1.59 -9.94 9.28
CA MET A 173 1.24 -9.70 10.69
C MET A 173 -0.15 -10.26 11.08
N ALA A 174 -1.14 -10.19 10.19
CA ALA A 174 -2.40 -10.91 10.40
C ALA A 174 -2.15 -12.42 10.38
N THR A 175 -1.23 -12.88 9.54
CA THR A 175 -0.83 -14.29 9.46
C THR A 175 -0.18 -14.74 10.77
N THR A 176 0.72 -13.95 11.37
CA THR A 176 1.31 -14.28 12.69
C THR A 176 0.27 -14.33 13.80
N GLN A 177 -0.77 -13.49 13.77
CA GLN A 177 -1.87 -13.49 14.74
C GLN A 177 -2.74 -14.75 14.61
N HIS A 178 -3.16 -15.10 13.40
CA HIS A 178 -3.95 -16.31 13.16
C HIS A 178 -3.15 -17.57 13.50
N MET A 179 -1.85 -17.59 13.20
CA MET A 179 -0.95 -18.69 13.54
C MET A 179 -0.74 -18.82 15.05
N ALA A 180 -0.63 -17.71 15.80
CA ALA A 180 -0.53 -17.75 17.26
C ALA A 180 -1.82 -18.31 17.90
N ALA A 181 -2.99 -17.87 17.43
CA ALA A 181 -4.28 -18.38 17.88
C ALA A 181 -4.43 -19.88 17.59
N LEU A 182 -4.06 -20.31 16.38
CA LEU A 182 -4.13 -21.73 16.01
C LEU A 182 -3.14 -22.58 16.81
N THR A 183 -1.94 -22.07 17.07
CA THR A 183 -0.93 -22.73 17.93
C THR A 183 -1.46 -22.88 19.35
N PHE A 184 -2.13 -21.86 19.90
CA PHE A 184 -2.76 -21.94 21.21
C PHE A 184 -3.84 -23.04 21.25
N CYS A 185 -4.78 -23.05 20.30
CA CYS A 185 -5.82 -24.08 20.23
C CYS A 185 -5.23 -25.50 20.10
N LEU A 186 -4.25 -25.69 19.22
CA LEU A 186 -3.57 -26.97 19.05
C LEU A 186 -2.83 -27.39 20.32
N SER A 187 -2.17 -26.45 21.01
CA SER A 187 -1.47 -26.74 22.27
C SER A 187 -2.43 -27.10 23.41
N CYS A 188 -3.64 -26.54 23.43
CA CYS A 188 -4.68 -26.89 24.41
C CYS A 188 -5.23 -28.30 24.16
N ILE A 189 -5.50 -28.65 22.90
CA ILE A 189 -5.96 -30.00 22.53
C ILE A 189 -4.86 -31.03 22.84
N ALA A 190 -3.61 -30.71 22.50
CA ALA A 190 -2.46 -31.55 22.79
C ALA A 190 -2.17 -31.68 24.30
N GLY A 191 -2.54 -30.67 25.10
CA GLY A 191 -2.38 -30.63 26.55
C GLY A 191 -3.11 -31.73 27.30
N PHE A 192 -4.14 -32.30 26.70
CA PHE A 192 -4.82 -33.48 27.26
C PHE A 192 -4.01 -34.77 27.13
N SER A 193 -2.99 -34.79 26.25
CA SER A 193 -2.24 -36.00 25.90
C SER A 193 -0.77 -35.96 26.34
N ARG A 194 -0.18 -34.77 26.42
CA ARG A 194 1.25 -34.59 26.74
C ARG A 194 1.50 -33.21 27.35
N PRO A 195 2.60 -33.02 28.11
CA PRO A 195 2.98 -31.69 28.58
C PRO A 195 3.42 -30.81 27.40
N VAL A 196 2.73 -29.68 27.19
CA VAL A 196 2.93 -28.78 26.04
C VAL A 196 3.32 -27.35 26.44
N PHE A 197 3.91 -27.20 27.63
CA PHE A 197 4.21 -25.89 28.24
C PHE A 197 5.03 -24.97 27.32
N LEU A 198 6.03 -25.51 26.62
CA LEU A 198 6.85 -24.73 25.69
C LEU A 198 6.03 -24.13 24.54
N ASP A 199 5.06 -24.87 24.01
CA ASP A 199 4.24 -24.42 22.88
C ASP A 199 3.21 -23.37 23.32
N GLN A 200 2.69 -23.51 24.54
CA GLN A 200 1.85 -22.48 25.17
C GLN A 200 2.65 -21.19 25.44
N MET A 201 3.91 -21.30 25.86
CA MET A 201 4.81 -20.15 26.04
C MET A 201 5.14 -19.46 24.71
N ILE A 202 5.38 -20.22 23.64
CA ILE A 202 5.56 -19.68 22.28
C ILE A 202 4.30 -18.94 21.82
N ALA A 203 3.11 -19.51 22.02
CA ALA A 203 1.84 -18.88 21.68
C ALA A 203 1.58 -17.61 22.51
N GLY A 204 1.84 -17.63 23.82
CA GLY A 204 1.68 -16.46 24.70
C GLY A 204 2.67 -15.34 24.35
N PHE A 205 3.93 -15.66 24.10
CA PHE A 205 4.94 -14.69 23.72
C PHE A 205 4.66 -14.07 22.35
N THR A 206 4.22 -14.87 21.38
CA THR A 206 3.84 -14.37 20.05
C THR A 206 2.59 -13.48 20.13
N PHE A 207 1.59 -13.87 20.93
CA PHE A 207 0.41 -13.03 21.19
C PHE A 207 0.82 -11.68 21.81
N TRP A 208 1.66 -11.67 22.84
CA TRP A 208 2.14 -10.44 23.49
C TRP A 208 2.88 -9.49 22.55
N ASN A 209 3.70 -10.03 21.64
CA ASN A 209 4.41 -9.22 20.64
C ASN A 209 3.52 -8.78 19.48
N ASN A 210 2.42 -9.49 19.20
CA ASN A 210 1.44 -9.12 18.17
C ASN A 210 0.45 -8.02 18.62
N ILE A 211 0.36 -7.71 19.93
CA ILE A 211 -0.45 -6.59 20.45
C ILE A 211 0.11 -5.24 20.00
N ASP A 212 1.44 -5.10 19.96
CA ASP A 212 2.10 -3.88 19.52
C ASP A 212 3.23 -4.24 18.54
N PRO A 213 3.08 -3.91 17.24
CA PRO A 213 4.04 -4.26 16.20
C PRO A 213 5.46 -3.75 16.46
N ARG A 214 5.61 -2.68 17.25
CA ARG A 214 6.91 -2.09 17.61
C ARG A 214 7.76 -3.00 18.50
N ARG A 215 7.12 -4.00 19.13
CA ARG A 215 7.78 -4.97 20.00
C ARG A 215 8.57 -6.01 19.23
N TRP A 216 8.37 -6.15 17.93
CA TRP A 216 9.09 -7.12 17.14
C TRP A 216 10.52 -6.63 16.84
N THR A 217 11.50 -7.35 17.39
CA THR A 217 12.93 -7.12 17.12
C THR A 217 13.57 -8.37 16.54
N VAL A 218 14.70 -8.21 15.86
CA VAL A 218 15.48 -9.33 15.29
C VAL A 218 15.84 -10.36 16.38
N HIS A 219 16.18 -9.89 17.59
CA HIS A 219 16.50 -10.75 18.73
C HIS A 219 15.30 -11.56 19.21
N ARG A 220 14.10 -10.96 19.25
CA ARG A 220 12.87 -11.64 19.69
C ARG A 220 12.42 -12.71 18.68
N TYR A 221 12.56 -12.46 17.39
CA TYR A 221 12.35 -13.50 16.37
C TYR A 221 13.39 -14.62 16.48
N SER A 222 14.66 -14.28 16.73
CA SER A 222 15.73 -15.27 16.90
C SER A 222 15.50 -16.17 18.12
N PHE A 223 15.02 -15.59 19.22
CA PHE A 223 14.64 -16.32 20.43
C PHE A 223 13.48 -17.29 20.14
N LEU A 224 12.42 -16.85 19.46
CA LEU A 224 11.30 -17.72 19.09
C LEU A 224 11.72 -18.86 18.15
N MET A 225 12.58 -18.58 17.17
CA MET A 225 13.17 -19.61 16.31
C MET A 225 13.93 -20.65 17.13
N LEU A 226 14.72 -20.23 18.12
CA LEU A 226 15.44 -21.14 19.01
C LEU A 226 14.47 -21.99 19.84
N CYS A 227 13.41 -21.39 20.40
CA CYS A 227 12.37 -22.12 21.13
C CYS A 227 11.66 -23.15 20.23
N CYS A 228 11.35 -22.81 18.99
CA CYS A 228 10.79 -23.76 18.03
C CYS A 228 11.76 -24.90 17.71
N ALA A 229 13.06 -24.62 17.52
CA ALA A 229 14.06 -25.65 17.25
C ALA A 229 14.23 -26.62 18.44
N VAL A 230 14.32 -26.08 19.66
CA VAL A 230 14.34 -26.89 20.90
C VAL A 230 13.05 -27.70 21.04
N GLY A 231 11.90 -27.11 20.71
CA GLY A 231 10.61 -27.79 20.72
C GLY A 231 10.52 -28.97 19.74
N VAL A 232 11.10 -28.84 18.54
CA VAL A 232 11.19 -29.95 17.56
C VAL A 232 12.11 -31.06 18.07
N LEU A 233 13.26 -30.71 18.65
CA LEU A 233 14.17 -31.71 19.23
C LEU A 233 13.49 -32.48 20.38
N TYR A 234 12.75 -31.77 21.23
CA TYR A 234 11.95 -32.38 22.29
C TYR A 234 10.87 -33.31 21.72
N ASP A 235 10.15 -32.89 20.67
CA ASP A 235 9.13 -33.73 20.03
C ASP A 235 9.73 -35.01 19.42
N VAL A 236 10.88 -34.91 18.75
CA VAL A 236 11.60 -36.08 18.19
C VAL A 236 12.06 -37.02 19.30
N TRP A 237 12.60 -36.48 20.39
CA TRP A 237 12.97 -37.26 21.57
C TRP A 237 11.77 -37.97 22.21
N TRP A 238 10.66 -37.24 22.38
CA TRP A 238 9.40 -37.77 22.89
C TRP A 238 8.86 -38.90 22.00
N MET A 239 8.77 -38.69 20.68
CA MET A 239 8.32 -39.70 19.72
C MET A 239 9.20 -40.95 19.79
N ARG A 240 10.53 -40.79 19.87
CA ARG A 240 11.47 -41.92 19.94
C ARG A 240 11.25 -42.81 21.18
N ILE A 241 10.96 -42.21 22.33
CA ILE A 241 10.78 -42.95 23.59
C ILE A 241 9.38 -43.58 23.66
N TYR A 242 8.35 -42.78 23.43
CA TYR A 242 6.98 -43.18 23.72
C TYR A 242 6.31 -43.95 22.59
N PHE A 243 6.70 -43.79 21.32
CA PHE A 243 6.07 -44.54 20.23
C PHE A 243 6.38 -46.04 20.32
N SER A 244 7.59 -46.39 20.76
CA SER A 244 7.97 -47.78 21.00
C SER A 244 7.23 -48.38 22.19
N ALA A 245 6.99 -47.60 23.24
CA ALA A 245 6.29 -48.06 24.45
C ALA A 245 4.78 -48.23 24.23
N TRP A 246 4.18 -47.46 23.32
CA TRP A 246 2.73 -47.47 23.05
C TRP A 246 2.29 -48.41 21.91
N ASN A 247 3.05 -49.45 21.61
CA ASN A 247 2.65 -50.50 20.65
C ASN A 247 1.97 -51.71 21.32
N LEU A 248 1.77 -51.67 22.64
CA LEU A 248 1.08 -52.73 23.39
C LEU A 248 -0.44 -52.61 23.23
N SER A 249 -1.09 -53.72 22.90
CA SER A 249 -2.54 -53.82 22.70
C SER A 249 -3.29 -53.72 24.04
N SER A 250 -3.53 -52.50 24.52
CA SER A 250 -4.39 -52.22 25.67
C SER A 250 -5.65 -51.45 25.26
N VAL A 251 -6.62 -51.37 26.16
CA VAL A 251 -7.87 -50.59 26.01
C VAL A 251 -7.60 -49.09 25.78
N GLU A 252 -6.40 -48.61 26.08
CA GLU A 252 -5.95 -47.23 25.89
C GLU A 252 -5.27 -47.00 24.53
N ALA A 253 -5.22 -48.02 23.65
CA ALA A 253 -4.57 -47.96 22.35
C ALA A 253 -5.10 -46.81 21.46
N ASP A 254 -6.40 -46.49 21.54
CA ASP A 254 -6.99 -45.40 20.77
C ASP A 254 -6.49 -44.02 21.24
N ILE A 255 -6.39 -43.81 22.55
CA ILE A 255 -5.86 -42.58 23.14
C ILE A 255 -4.37 -42.42 22.77
N HIS A 256 -3.61 -43.51 22.82
CA HIS A 256 -2.21 -43.50 22.40
C HIS A 256 -2.04 -43.22 20.91
N ASN A 257 -2.88 -43.78 20.04
CA ASN A 257 -2.84 -43.52 18.60
C ASN A 257 -3.19 -42.06 18.27
N ILE A 258 -4.22 -41.51 18.92
CA ILE A 258 -4.56 -40.08 18.82
C ILE A 258 -3.35 -39.22 19.27
N THR A 259 -2.70 -39.57 20.37
CA THR A 259 -1.52 -38.86 20.88
C THR A 259 -0.33 -38.93 19.91
N LYS A 260 -0.11 -40.07 19.24
CA LYS A 260 0.92 -40.22 18.19
C LYS A 260 0.65 -39.27 17.02
N VAL A 261 -0.59 -39.22 16.53
CA VAL A 261 -1.00 -38.33 15.42
C VAL A 261 -0.80 -36.86 15.80
N PHE A 262 -1.26 -36.44 16.97
CA PHE A 262 -1.07 -35.06 17.44
C PHE A 262 0.41 -34.71 17.66
N SER A 263 1.23 -35.66 18.12
CA SER A 263 2.68 -35.42 18.28
C SER A 263 3.39 -35.18 16.95
N ILE A 264 3.05 -35.96 15.91
CA ILE A 264 3.57 -35.75 14.54
C ILE A 264 3.08 -34.41 14.00
N PHE A 265 1.78 -34.13 14.15
CA PHE A 265 1.18 -32.89 13.65
C PHE A 265 1.80 -31.65 14.32
N LEU A 266 2.01 -31.66 15.63
CA LEU A 266 2.67 -30.57 16.35
C LEU A 266 4.14 -30.41 15.96
N CYS A 267 4.85 -31.51 15.73
CA CYS A 267 6.22 -31.45 15.25
C CYS A 267 6.29 -30.76 13.87
N ILE A 268 5.41 -31.13 12.93
CA ILE A 268 5.32 -30.49 11.61
C ILE A 268 4.90 -29.01 11.75
N TRP A 269 3.95 -28.73 12.64
CA TRP A 269 3.47 -27.38 12.91
C TRP A 269 4.59 -26.45 13.43
N LYS A 270 5.46 -26.94 14.33
CA LYS A 270 6.63 -26.18 14.82
C LYS A 270 7.62 -25.88 13.71
N CYS A 271 7.84 -26.80 12.77
CA CYS A 271 8.65 -26.53 11.59
C CYS A 271 8.03 -25.40 10.73
N ALA A 272 6.71 -25.39 10.55
CA ALA A 272 6.03 -24.30 9.85
C ALA A 272 6.16 -22.95 10.58
N LEU A 273 6.00 -22.93 11.91
CA LEU A 273 6.22 -21.73 12.73
C LEU A 273 7.67 -21.23 12.66
N TYR A 274 8.64 -22.13 12.72
CA TYR A 274 10.06 -21.80 12.57
C TYR A 274 10.31 -21.07 11.25
N MET A 275 9.79 -21.60 10.14
CA MET A 275 9.93 -21.01 8.81
C MET A 275 9.26 -19.63 8.70
N LEU A 276 8.12 -19.46 9.37
CA LEU A 276 7.42 -18.19 9.41
C LEU A 276 8.18 -17.13 10.22
N PHE A 277 8.74 -17.48 11.39
CA PHE A 277 9.59 -16.56 12.16
C PHE A 277 10.90 -16.26 11.46
N TRP A 278 11.49 -17.25 10.78
CA TRP A 278 12.66 -17.06 9.94
C TRP A 278 12.39 -16.03 8.84
N LYS A 279 11.29 -16.18 8.11
CA LYS A 279 10.91 -15.23 7.05
C LYS A 279 10.71 -13.82 7.60
N ASN A 280 9.93 -13.67 8.68
CA ASN A 280 9.68 -12.36 9.29
C ASN A 280 10.97 -11.69 9.80
N ARG A 281 11.90 -12.47 10.35
CA ARG A 281 13.22 -11.98 10.76
C ARG A 281 14.03 -11.50 9.55
N HIS A 282 14.07 -12.29 8.49
CA HIS A 282 14.83 -12.00 7.28
C HIS A 282 14.31 -10.73 6.59
N ASP A 283 12.98 -10.57 6.50
CA ASP A 283 12.36 -9.36 5.95
C ASP A 283 12.65 -8.13 6.81
N LEU A 284 12.68 -8.27 8.14
CA LEU A 284 13.07 -7.20 9.05
C LEU A 284 14.56 -6.82 8.88
N GLN A 285 15.45 -7.80 8.74
CA GLN A 285 16.87 -7.54 8.50
C GLN A 285 17.13 -6.86 7.15
N LYS A 286 16.45 -7.29 6.08
CA LYS A 286 16.54 -6.62 4.78
C LYS A 286 16.10 -5.16 4.87
N LYS A 287 15.02 -4.85 5.60
CA LYS A 287 14.56 -3.47 5.82
C LYS A 287 15.56 -2.60 6.59
N VAL A 288 16.21 -3.16 7.62
CA VAL A 288 17.22 -2.44 8.43
C VAL A 288 18.51 -2.17 7.63
N VAL A 289 18.96 -3.13 6.80
CA VAL A 289 20.20 -3.00 6.02
C VAL A 289 20.06 -2.01 4.86
N HIS A 290 18.88 -1.89 4.25
CA HIS A 290 18.66 -1.00 3.10
C HIS A 290 18.31 0.45 3.47
N GLY A 291 18.47 0.85 4.75
CA GLY A 291 18.31 2.25 5.17
C GLY A 291 16.91 2.84 4.96
N ASN A 292 15.92 2.03 4.59
CA ASN A 292 14.54 2.50 4.48
C ASN A 292 14.02 2.75 5.89
N GLU A 293 13.85 4.02 6.21
CA GLU A 293 13.13 4.50 7.38
C GLU A 293 11.90 3.63 7.64
N LEU A 294 11.72 3.30 8.91
CA LEU A 294 10.78 2.35 9.47
C LEU A 294 9.37 2.42 8.83
N SER A 295 9.17 1.72 7.71
CA SER A 295 7.84 1.35 7.25
C SER A 295 7.36 0.23 8.16
N THR A 296 6.76 0.64 9.29
CA THR A 296 5.89 -0.22 10.08
C THR A 296 4.93 -0.91 9.11
N ALA A 297 4.61 -2.18 9.37
CA ALA A 297 3.68 -3.00 8.59
C ALA A 297 2.23 -2.47 8.57
N THR A 298 2.03 -1.21 8.92
CA THR A 298 0.82 -0.42 8.90
C THR A 298 1.18 0.84 8.12
N GLY A 299 0.51 1.08 6.99
CA GLY A 299 0.64 2.30 6.20
C GLY A 299 0.19 3.56 6.96
N ALA A 300 0.92 3.92 8.01
CA ALA A 300 0.75 5.12 8.80
C ALA A 300 2.15 5.71 8.99
N TYR A 301 2.41 6.83 8.32
CA TYR A 301 3.61 7.62 8.49
C TYR A 301 3.57 8.30 9.85
N MET A 302 4.63 8.15 10.66
CA MET A 302 5.01 9.19 11.61
C MET A 302 6.53 9.16 11.83
N PRO A 303 7.19 10.33 11.85
CA PRO A 303 8.64 10.42 11.92
C PRO A 303 9.11 10.01 13.32
N LEU A 304 10.11 9.14 13.39
CA LEU A 304 10.87 8.95 14.62
C LEU A 304 11.74 10.20 14.80
N LYS A 305 11.46 10.95 15.87
CA LYS A 305 12.43 11.88 16.46
C LYS A 305 13.72 11.11 16.68
N VAL A 306 14.78 11.56 16.01
CA VAL A 306 16.15 11.13 16.27
C VAL A 306 16.45 11.52 17.72
N GLU A 307 16.50 10.56 18.63
CA GLU A 307 17.16 10.78 19.91
C GLU A 307 18.66 10.73 19.68
N ASP A 308 19.31 11.77 20.19
CA ASP A 308 20.70 12.14 19.97
C ASP A 308 21.67 10.98 20.12
N SER A 309 22.44 10.75 19.06
CA SER A 309 23.69 9.97 19.10
C SER A 309 24.76 10.79 19.82
N SER A 310 24.64 10.88 21.14
CA SER A 310 25.61 11.51 22.03
C SER A 310 26.32 10.49 22.93
N VAL A 311 26.57 9.27 22.46
CA VAL A 311 27.51 8.35 23.13
C VAL A 311 28.20 7.48 22.09
N LEU A 312 29.25 8.01 21.47
CA LEU A 312 30.47 7.30 21.04
C LEU A 312 31.43 8.37 20.49
N GLY A 313 32.03 9.11 21.42
CA GLY A 313 33.18 9.94 21.11
C GLY A 313 34.37 9.05 20.82
N LEU A 314 34.87 9.10 19.58
CA LEU A 314 36.27 8.87 19.29
C LEU A 314 36.66 9.78 18.13
N SER A 315 37.56 10.69 18.46
CA SER A 315 37.97 11.84 17.68
C SER A 315 38.77 11.43 16.43
N SER A 316 38.50 12.07 15.30
CA SER A 316 39.57 12.69 14.50
C SER A 316 38.98 13.79 13.60
N ALA A 317 39.71 14.89 13.52
CA ALA A 317 39.26 16.24 13.17
C ALA A 317 39.02 16.46 11.64
N PRO A 318 38.46 17.62 11.23
CA PRO A 318 37.81 17.85 9.95
C PRO A 318 38.77 18.33 8.86
N ARG A 319 38.41 18.12 7.58
CA ARG A 319 39.03 18.82 6.44
C ARG A 319 37.96 19.31 5.46
N ASN A 320 37.79 20.62 5.47
CA ASN A 320 37.39 21.59 4.44
C ASN A 320 36.96 21.06 3.04
N ALA A 321 35.81 21.59 2.56
CA ALA A 321 35.64 22.33 1.29
C ALA A 321 34.13 22.69 1.15
N SER A 322 33.70 23.91 1.51
CA SER A 322 33.51 25.11 0.66
C SER A 322 32.49 24.98 -0.49
N ALA A 323 31.37 25.70 -0.34
CA ALA A 323 30.59 26.56 -1.27
C ALA A 323 30.38 26.11 -2.75
N SER A 324 29.24 26.32 -3.43
CA SER A 324 28.40 27.52 -3.48
C SER A 324 26.97 27.25 -3.96
N ALA A 325 26.07 28.16 -3.56
CA ALA A 325 24.67 28.31 -3.93
C ALA A 325 24.48 29.01 -5.29
N TYR A 326 23.28 28.87 -5.89
CA TYR A 326 22.53 30.01 -6.45
C TYR A 326 21.02 29.80 -6.31
N LEU A 327 20.39 30.73 -5.57
CA LEU A 327 18.96 31.02 -5.53
C LEU A 327 18.82 32.39 -6.20
N ALA A 328 17.99 32.51 -7.24
CA ALA A 328 17.61 33.80 -7.79
C ALA A 328 16.18 34.11 -7.35
N LYS A 329 16.05 35.14 -6.53
CA LYS A 329 14.80 35.81 -6.15
C LYS A 329 14.84 37.21 -6.76
N GLY A 330 13.71 37.67 -7.28
CA GLY A 330 13.43 39.07 -7.56
C GLY A 330 11.97 39.15 -7.98
N GLY A 331 11.07 39.88 -7.34
CA GLY A 331 11.24 41.10 -6.56
C GLY A 331 10.31 42.14 -7.20
N GLU A 332 9.28 42.54 -6.47
CA GLU A 332 8.24 43.50 -6.87
C GLU A 332 8.81 44.87 -7.23
N CYS A 333 8.14 45.54 -8.17
CA CYS A 333 7.92 46.98 -8.25
C CYS A 333 6.47 47.20 -8.69
#